data_AF-A0A426TQC3-F1
#
_entry.id   AF-A0A426TQC3-F1
#
_cell.length_a   1.000
_cell.length_b   1.000
_cell.length_c   1.000
_cell.angle_alpha   90.00
_cell.angle_beta   90.00
_cell.angle_gamma   90.00
#
_symmetry.space_group_name_H-M   'P 1'
#
loop_
_entity.id
_entity.type
_entity.pdbx_description
1 polymer ?
#
loop_
_entity_poly.entity_id
_entity_poly.type
_entity_poly.pdbx_seq_one_letter_code
_entity_poly.pdbx_strand_id
1 'polypeptide(L)'
;GTMLKNLEKKGNPWGLAKKQRLEWLKEVEFEVPVVGQDIEDLSEVEYLYWVGCAGALEDRAKKTTKAFAELLHIAGVKFAIMGGDEKCTGDSARRLGNEPLFQELGMENVMALNMAFGEELDDDGKVVAESAKPKSAKKIVATCPHCLNTIGNEYPQLGGDYKVIHHTQLLQHLVDEGKLIPVTPVEGIITYHDPCYLGRHNKIYTPPREIIAGVPGLRNEE
;
A
#
# COMPACT_ATOMS: atom_id res chain seq x y z
N GLY A 1 3.32 -21.13 14.58
CA GLY A 1 4.18 -20.13 15.24
C GLY A 1 3.36 -18.94 15.72
N THR A 2 3.89 -18.13 16.64
CA THR A 2 3.20 -16.98 17.25
C THR A 2 2.64 -15.99 16.23
N MET A 3 3.37 -15.75 15.13
CA MET A 3 2.95 -14.86 14.04
C MET A 3 1.64 -15.29 13.37
N LEU A 4 1.47 -16.57 13.01
CA LEU A 4 0.25 -17.06 12.36
C LEU A 4 -0.97 -16.93 13.28
N LYS A 5 -0.80 -17.21 14.58
CA LYS A 5 -1.86 -17.00 15.59
C LYS A 5 -2.23 -15.53 15.73
N ASN A 6 -1.26 -14.62 15.61
CA ASN A 6 -1.52 -13.19 15.64
C ASN A 6 -2.26 -12.72 14.37
N LEU A 7 -1.88 -13.24 13.20
CA LEU A 7 -2.60 -12.97 11.95
C LEU A 7 -4.06 -13.40 12.04
N GLU A 8 -4.32 -14.62 12.49
CA GLU A 8 -5.67 -15.16 12.70
C GLU A 8 -6.47 -14.32 13.71
N LYS A 9 -5.90 -13.97 14.86
CA LYS A 9 -6.64 -13.29 15.93
C LYS A 9 -6.77 -11.78 15.79
N LYS A 10 -5.81 -11.13 15.12
CA LYS A 10 -5.64 -9.66 15.11
C LYS A 10 -5.46 -9.09 13.72
N GLY A 11 -5.41 -9.92 12.67
CA GLY A 11 -5.19 -9.48 11.30
C GLY A 11 -3.80 -8.91 11.04
N ASN A 12 -2.85 -9.03 11.97
CA ASN A 12 -1.48 -8.52 11.81
C ASN A 12 -0.46 -9.41 12.54
N PRO A 13 0.79 -9.50 12.04
CA PRO A 13 1.76 -10.46 12.58
C PRO A 13 2.28 -10.08 13.98
N TRP A 14 2.16 -8.82 14.40
CA TRP A 14 2.59 -8.34 15.72
C TRP A 14 1.54 -8.53 16.83
N GLY A 15 0.30 -8.90 16.50
CA GLY A 15 -0.77 -9.08 17.47
C GLY A 15 -1.26 -7.77 18.11
N LEU A 16 -0.95 -6.63 17.49
CA LEU A 16 -1.30 -5.29 17.98
C LEU A 16 -2.76 -4.95 17.69
N ALA A 17 -3.32 -3.99 18.43
CA ALA A 17 -4.71 -3.58 18.27
C ALA A 17 -4.93 -2.73 17.02
N LYS A 18 -6.13 -2.79 16.43
CA LYS A 18 -6.51 -2.00 15.24
C LYS A 18 -6.22 -0.51 15.38
N LYS A 19 -6.49 0.08 16.55
CA LYS A 19 -6.24 1.51 16.84
C LYS A 19 -4.77 1.91 16.71
N GLN A 20 -3.84 0.99 16.98
CA GLN A 20 -2.41 1.27 16.88
C GLN A 20 -1.96 1.50 15.43
N ARG A 21 -2.71 1.00 14.45
CA ARG A 21 -2.42 1.22 13.01
C ARG A 21 -2.52 2.69 12.59
N LEU A 22 -3.23 3.51 13.37
CA LEU A 22 -3.44 4.93 13.11
C LEU A 22 -2.46 5.82 13.89
N GLU A 23 -1.58 5.26 14.73
CA GLU A 23 -0.72 6.09 15.60
C GLU A 23 0.27 6.95 14.82
N TRP A 24 0.76 6.47 13.67
CA TRP A 24 1.67 7.24 12.82
C TRP A 24 1.04 8.53 12.27
N LEU A 25 -0.29 8.61 12.19
CA LEU A 25 -1.00 9.84 11.76
C LEU A 25 -0.76 11.01 12.71
N LYS A 26 -0.47 10.74 13.99
CA LYS A 26 -0.17 11.79 14.98
C LYS A 26 1.21 12.40 14.78
N GLU A 27 2.03 11.80 13.94
CA GLU A 27 3.42 12.18 13.70
C GLU A 27 3.61 12.87 12.33
N VAL A 28 2.51 13.19 11.63
CA VAL A 28 2.51 14.00 10.41
C VAL A 28 1.75 15.31 10.67
N GLU A 29 2.13 16.39 9.98
CA GLU A 29 1.58 17.74 10.21
C GLU A 29 0.38 18.09 9.31
N PHE A 30 -0.21 17.10 8.63
CA PHE A 30 -1.33 17.26 7.71
C PHE A 30 -2.36 16.14 7.90
N GLU A 31 -3.58 16.39 7.43
CA GLU A 31 -4.67 15.42 7.53
C GLU A 31 -4.54 14.32 6.47
N VAL A 32 -4.72 13.07 6.90
CA VAL A 32 -4.80 11.91 6.02
C VAL A 32 -6.17 11.27 6.21
N PRO A 33 -7.08 11.42 5.24
CA PRO A 33 -8.43 10.88 5.34
C PRO A 33 -8.44 9.36 5.51
N VAL A 34 -9.27 8.88 6.44
CA VAL A 34 -9.53 7.46 6.66
C VAL A 34 -10.92 7.10 6.11
N VAL A 35 -10.97 6.12 5.21
CA VAL A 35 -12.24 5.62 4.67
C VAL A 35 -13.11 5.05 5.78
N GLY A 36 -14.39 5.40 5.78
CA GLY A 36 -15.38 5.03 6.81
C GLY A 36 -15.31 5.86 8.10
N GLN A 37 -14.36 6.81 8.23
CA GLN A 37 -14.30 7.76 9.35
C GLN A 37 -14.42 9.20 8.87
N ASP A 38 -13.56 9.59 7.93
CA ASP A 38 -13.48 10.96 7.42
C ASP A 38 -14.15 11.12 6.05
N ILE A 39 -14.12 10.06 5.24
CA ILE A 39 -14.78 9.97 3.93
C ILE A 39 -15.59 8.68 3.81
N GLU A 40 -16.70 8.72 3.08
CA GLU A 40 -17.56 7.54 2.88
C GLU A 40 -16.92 6.51 1.96
N ASP A 41 -16.39 6.97 0.82
CA ASP A 41 -15.74 6.15 -0.18
C ASP A 41 -14.52 6.86 -0.80
N LEU A 42 -13.87 6.19 -1.76
CA LEU A 42 -12.67 6.67 -2.45
C LEU A 42 -12.97 7.49 -3.72
N SER A 43 -14.21 7.92 -3.95
CA SER A 43 -14.59 8.64 -5.18
C SER A 43 -13.97 10.04 -5.29
N GLU A 44 -13.64 10.67 -4.16
CA GLU A 44 -13.05 12.02 -4.11
C GLU A 44 -11.51 12.03 -4.06
N VAL A 45 -10.87 10.86 -4.03
CA VAL A 45 -9.41 10.71 -3.95
C VAL A 45 -8.85 10.02 -5.20
N GLU A 46 -7.60 10.30 -5.51
CA GLU A 46 -6.92 9.72 -6.67
C GLU A 46 -6.35 8.33 -6.37
N TYR A 47 -5.92 8.10 -5.14
CA TYR A 47 -5.28 6.86 -4.71
C TYR A 47 -5.74 6.45 -3.32
N LEU A 48 -5.98 5.15 -3.15
CA LEU A 48 -5.89 4.53 -1.84
C LEU A 48 -4.42 4.23 -1.53
N TYR A 49 -3.89 4.81 -0.46
CA TYR A 49 -2.60 4.40 0.07
C TYR A 49 -2.76 3.18 0.98
N TRP A 50 -2.34 2.02 0.49
CA TRP A 50 -2.25 0.79 1.27
C TRP A 50 -1.01 0.82 2.16
N VAL A 51 -1.20 1.06 3.45
CA VAL A 51 -0.12 1.26 4.42
C VAL A 51 0.59 -0.07 4.72
N GLY A 52 -0.17 -1.16 4.70
CA GLY A 52 0.28 -2.49 5.06
C GLY A 52 0.49 -2.66 6.57
N CYS A 53 0.75 -3.91 6.98
CA CYS A 53 0.93 -4.22 8.39
C CYS A 53 2.24 -3.64 8.95
N ALA A 54 3.37 -3.79 8.24
CA ALA A 54 4.65 -3.24 8.69
C ALA A 54 4.63 -1.72 8.71
N GLY A 55 4.16 -1.08 7.62
CA GLY A 55 4.11 0.38 7.51
C GLY A 55 3.27 1.05 8.59
N ALA A 56 2.26 0.36 9.12
CA ALA A 56 1.40 0.88 10.18
C ALA A 56 1.91 0.59 11.60
N LEU A 57 2.67 -0.50 11.80
CA LEU A 57 2.90 -1.06 13.15
C LEU A 57 4.38 -1.20 13.54
N GLU A 58 5.30 -1.26 12.60
CA GLU A 58 6.73 -1.43 12.86
C GLU A 58 7.45 -0.07 12.73
N ASP A 59 8.20 0.33 13.76
CA ASP A 59 8.69 1.70 13.89
C ASP A 59 9.67 2.12 12.78
N ARG A 60 10.49 1.19 12.27
CA ARG A 60 11.36 1.49 11.13
C ARG A 60 10.55 1.70 9.85
N ALA A 61 9.56 0.86 9.59
CA ALA A 61 8.69 0.97 8.43
C ALA A 61 7.77 2.20 8.49
N LYS A 62 7.30 2.61 9.67
CA LYS A 62 6.52 3.86 9.86
C LYS A 62 7.26 5.09 9.34
N LYS A 63 8.60 5.13 9.42
CA LYS A 63 9.38 6.24 8.84
C LYS A 63 9.17 6.36 7.33
N THR A 64 9.11 5.22 6.62
CA THR A 64 8.84 5.19 5.18
C THR A 64 7.39 5.59 4.89
N THR A 65 6.44 5.12 5.70
CA THR A 65 5.01 5.49 5.60
C THR A 65 4.82 7.00 5.69
N LYS A 66 5.40 7.63 6.71
CA LYS A 66 5.29 9.07 6.93
C LYS A 66 5.95 9.87 5.82
N ALA A 67 7.18 9.51 5.44
CA ALA A 67 7.89 10.20 4.35
C ALA A 67 7.14 10.10 3.02
N PHE A 68 6.55 8.94 2.72
CA PHE A 68 5.77 8.78 1.50
C PHE A 68 4.47 9.59 1.55
N ALA A 69 3.75 9.58 2.67
CA ALA A 69 2.54 10.40 2.85
C ALA A 69 2.85 11.90 2.72
N GLU A 70 3.97 12.36 3.28
CA GLU A 70 4.44 13.75 3.18
C GLU A 70 4.76 14.13 1.73
N LEU A 71 5.42 13.25 0.98
CA LEU A 71 5.68 13.47 -0.45
C LEU A 71 4.39 13.54 -1.27
N LEU A 72 3.38 12.72 -0.96
CA LEU A 72 2.07 12.81 -1.61
C LEU A 72 1.37 14.13 -1.30
N HIS A 73 1.45 14.59 -0.04
CA HIS A 73 0.88 15.86 0.39
C HIS A 73 1.56 17.05 -0.32
N ILE A 74 2.90 17.08 -0.35
CA ILE A 74 3.69 18.10 -1.05
C ILE A 74 3.35 18.14 -2.54
N ALA A 75 3.17 16.97 -3.16
CA ALA A 75 2.79 16.85 -4.57
C ALA A 75 1.32 17.23 -4.86
N GLY A 76 0.52 17.52 -3.84
CA GLY A 76 -0.91 17.83 -3.97
C GLY A 76 -1.76 16.64 -4.41
N VAL A 77 -1.28 15.40 -4.23
CA VAL A 77 -2.02 14.19 -4.59
C VAL A 77 -3.12 13.97 -3.55
N LYS A 78 -4.36 13.79 -4.01
CA LYS A 78 -5.47 13.42 -3.11
C LYS A 78 -5.42 11.92 -2.81
N PHE A 79 -5.20 11.55 -1.56
CA PHE A 79 -5.17 10.14 -1.16
C PHE A 79 -5.89 9.92 0.17
N ALA A 80 -6.29 8.68 0.41
CA ALA A 80 -6.85 8.22 1.68
C ALA A 80 -6.26 6.88 2.08
N ILE A 81 -6.54 6.42 3.31
CA ILE A 81 -6.13 5.10 3.82
C ILE A 81 -7.34 4.30 4.33
N MET A 82 -7.23 2.97 4.37
CA MET A 82 -8.23 2.08 5.00
C MET A 82 -8.23 2.16 6.54
N GLY A 83 -7.14 2.68 7.12
CA GLY A 83 -7.01 2.88 8.55
C GLY A 83 -6.95 1.59 9.39
N GLY A 84 -7.79 1.52 10.42
CA GLY A 84 -7.77 0.45 11.43
C GLY A 84 -8.31 -0.89 10.93
N ASP A 85 -9.14 -0.88 9.89
CA ASP A 85 -9.77 -2.07 9.33
C ASP A 85 -8.92 -2.77 8.26
N GLU A 86 -7.85 -2.12 7.80
CA GLU A 86 -6.84 -2.74 6.96
C GLU A 86 -6.17 -3.93 7.67
N LYS A 87 -6.28 -5.14 7.11
CA LYS A 87 -5.57 -6.31 7.61
C LYS A 87 -4.28 -6.53 6.84
N CYS A 88 -3.39 -7.36 7.40
CA CYS A 88 -2.26 -7.88 6.64
C CYS A 88 -2.77 -8.57 5.37
N THR A 89 -2.02 -8.47 4.27
CA THR A 89 -2.43 -9.05 2.98
C THR A 89 -2.48 -10.57 2.97
N GLY A 90 -2.01 -11.22 4.05
CA GLY A 90 -1.90 -12.67 4.15
C GLY A 90 -0.68 -13.26 3.46
N ASP A 91 0.21 -12.45 2.86
CA ASP A 91 1.41 -12.95 2.14
C ASP A 91 2.21 -13.93 3.00
N SER A 92 2.58 -13.56 4.24
CA SER A 92 3.33 -14.43 5.14
C SER A 92 2.61 -15.75 5.44
N ALA A 93 1.27 -15.73 5.55
CA ALA A 93 0.49 -16.95 5.75
C ALA A 93 0.59 -17.87 4.52
N ARG A 94 0.42 -17.29 3.33
CA ARG A 94 0.51 -18.00 2.06
C ARG A 94 1.89 -18.60 1.82
N ARG A 95 2.97 -17.84 2.04
CA ARG A 95 4.36 -18.33 1.87
C ARG A 95 4.74 -19.42 2.85
N LEU A 96 4.08 -19.47 4.01
CA LEU A 96 4.24 -20.54 4.99
C LEU A 96 3.30 -21.74 4.73
N GLY A 97 2.55 -21.74 3.62
CA GLY A 97 1.64 -22.82 3.23
C GLY A 97 0.29 -22.81 3.95
N ASN A 98 -0.02 -21.78 4.74
CA ASN A 98 -1.32 -21.62 5.37
C ASN A 98 -2.29 -20.88 4.42
N GLU A 99 -2.69 -21.58 3.36
CA GLU A 99 -3.63 -21.07 2.36
C GLU A 99 -5.00 -20.71 2.96
N PRO A 100 -5.61 -21.47 3.89
CA PRO A 100 -6.88 -21.07 4.50
C PRO A 100 -6.83 -19.69 5.16
N LEU A 101 -5.77 -19.40 5.92
CA LEU A 101 -5.59 -18.09 6.57
C LEU A 101 -5.33 -16.97 5.54
N PHE A 102 -4.64 -17.27 4.44
CA PHE A 102 -4.49 -16.32 3.35
C PHE A 102 -5.84 -15.98 2.70
N GLN A 103 -6.66 -16.99 2.42
CA GLN A 103 -7.98 -16.82 1.82
C GLN A 103 -8.89 -15.99 2.73
N GLU A 104 -8.93 -16.28 4.03
CA GLU A 104 -9.69 -15.53 5.01
C GLU A 104 -9.29 -14.04 5.02
N LEU A 105 -8.01 -13.74 5.29
CA LEU A 105 -7.52 -12.36 5.33
C LEU A 105 -7.67 -11.63 4.00
N GLY A 106 -7.43 -12.34 2.90
CA GLY A 106 -7.52 -11.79 1.55
C GLY A 106 -8.95 -11.47 1.15
N MET A 107 -9.91 -12.35 1.42
CA MET A 107 -11.34 -12.12 1.13
C MET A 107 -11.86 -10.94 1.94
N GLU A 108 -11.55 -10.86 3.23
CA GLU A 108 -11.95 -9.72 4.06
C GLU A 108 -11.38 -8.40 3.55
N ASN A 109 -10.11 -8.38 3.14
CA ASN A 109 -9.50 -7.20 2.53
C ASN A 109 -10.15 -6.86 1.19
N VAL A 110 -10.46 -7.85 0.34
CA VAL A 110 -11.11 -7.62 -0.96
C VAL A 110 -12.51 -7.05 -0.77
N MET A 111 -13.31 -7.59 0.15
CA MET A 111 -14.63 -7.05 0.47
C MET A 111 -14.53 -5.60 0.93
N ALA A 112 -13.63 -5.31 1.87
CA ALA A 112 -13.44 -3.95 2.38
C ALA A 112 -12.93 -2.98 1.29
N LEU A 113 -12.02 -3.42 0.42
CA LEU A 113 -11.50 -2.62 -0.69
C LEU A 113 -12.58 -2.33 -1.73
N ASN A 114 -13.36 -3.33 -2.13
CA ASN A 114 -14.45 -3.15 -3.10
C ASN A 114 -15.49 -2.16 -2.55
N MET A 115 -15.91 -2.32 -1.29
CA MET A 115 -16.79 -1.35 -0.63
C MET A 115 -16.17 0.05 -0.58
N ALA A 116 -14.89 0.17 -0.22
CA ALA A 116 -14.19 1.46 -0.19
C ALA A 116 -14.12 2.14 -1.57
N PHE A 117 -14.10 1.38 -2.65
CA PHE A 117 -14.18 1.90 -4.03
C PHE A 117 -15.62 2.15 -4.51
N GLY A 118 -16.62 2.05 -3.62
CA GLY A 118 -18.03 2.29 -3.92
C GLY A 118 -18.69 1.18 -4.73
N GLU A 119 -18.19 -0.07 -4.60
CA GLU A 119 -18.86 -1.25 -5.13
C GLU A 119 -19.76 -1.87 -4.05
N GLU A 120 -20.94 -2.32 -4.47
CA GLU A 120 -21.91 -3.01 -3.63
C GLU A 120 -21.63 -4.51 -3.64
N LEU A 121 -21.85 -5.18 -2.50
CA LEU A 121 -21.68 -6.62 -2.37
C LEU A 121 -23.04 -7.32 -2.20
N ASP A 122 -23.17 -8.52 -2.77
CA ASP A 122 -24.29 -9.42 -2.54
C ASP A 122 -24.18 -10.17 -1.20
N ASP A 123 -25.17 -11.02 -0.90
CA ASP A 123 -25.22 -11.82 0.33
C ASP A 123 -24.04 -12.81 0.47
N ASP A 124 -23.38 -13.14 -0.65
CA ASP A 124 -22.18 -14.00 -0.70
C ASP A 124 -20.87 -13.19 -0.64
N GLY A 125 -20.97 -11.86 -0.51
CA GLY A 125 -19.82 -10.94 -0.44
C GLY A 125 -19.12 -10.70 -1.79
N LYS A 126 -19.80 -10.96 -2.91
CA LYS A 126 -19.29 -10.68 -4.26
C LYS A 126 -19.83 -9.36 -4.78
N VAL A 127 -19.05 -8.71 -5.64
CA VAL A 127 -19.45 -7.44 -6.25
C VAL A 127 -20.68 -7.61 -7.13
N VAL A 128 -21.71 -6.82 -6.86
CA VAL A 128 -22.90 -6.68 -7.70
C VAL A 128 -22.49 -6.04 -9.03
N ALA A 129 -22.82 -6.69 -10.14
CA ALA A 129 -22.29 -6.35 -11.47
C ALA A 129 -22.57 -4.89 -11.87
N GLU A 130 -23.70 -4.35 -11.45
CA GLU A 130 -24.16 -2.99 -11.73
C GLU A 130 -23.31 -1.93 -11.00
N SER A 131 -22.74 -2.28 -9.85
CA SER A 131 -21.90 -1.38 -9.05
C SER A 131 -20.41 -1.43 -9.45
N ALA A 132 -20.02 -2.46 -10.20
CA ALA A 132 -18.63 -2.75 -10.52
C ALA A 132 -17.93 -1.57 -11.21
N LYS A 133 -16.79 -1.16 -10.65
CA LYS A 133 -15.96 -0.08 -11.18
C LYS A 133 -14.85 -0.66 -12.07
N PRO A 134 -14.46 0.04 -13.15
CA PRO A 134 -13.32 -0.40 -13.94
C PRO A 134 -12.04 -0.37 -13.11
N LYS A 135 -11.14 -1.33 -13.34
CA LYS A 135 -9.82 -1.43 -12.70
C LYS A 135 -9.04 -0.10 -12.66
N SER A 136 -9.17 0.71 -13.70
CA SER A 136 -8.50 2.01 -13.82
C SER A 136 -8.98 3.06 -12.81
N ALA A 137 -10.20 2.93 -12.29
CA ALA A 137 -10.75 3.77 -11.22
C ALA A 137 -10.29 3.30 -9.83
N LYS A 138 -9.97 2.02 -9.68
CA LYS A 138 -9.59 1.42 -8.39
C LYS A 138 -8.08 1.42 -8.18
N LYS A 139 -7.51 2.61 -7.98
CA LYS A 139 -6.07 2.81 -7.86
C LYS A 139 -5.59 2.63 -6.41
N ILE A 140 -4.65 1.71 -6.21
CA ILE A 140 -4.01 1.44 -4.92
C ILE A 140 -2.51 1.69 -5.08
N VAL A 141 -1.92 2.46 -4.17
CA VAL A 141 -0.47 2.60 -4.06
C VAL A 141 0.03 1.87 -2.81
N ALA A 142 1.11 1.09 -2.95
CA ALA A 142 1.72 0.36 -1.85
C ALA A 142 3.21 0.68 -1.73
N THR A 143 3.69 0.89 -0.51
CA THR A 143 5.13 1.04 -0.23
C THR A 143 5.85 -0.31 -0.10
N CYS A 144 5.10 -1.39 0.16
CA CYS A 144 5.63 -2.73 0.33
C CYS A 144 5.53 -3.55 -0.97
N PRO A 145 6.64 -4.07 -1.51
CA PRO A 145 6.63 -4.96 -2.68
C PRO A 145 5.79 -6.23 -2.51
N HIS A 146 5.70 -6.77 -1.28
CA HIS A 146 4.85 -7.92 -0.99
C HIS A 146 3.36 -7.56 -1.09
N CYS A 147 2.97 -6.39 -0.57
CA CYS A 147 1.59 -5.91 -0.69
C CYS A 147 1.23 -5.64 -2.14
N LEU A 148 2.12 -5.00 -2.90
CA LEU A 148 1.99 -4.82 -4.36
C LEU A 148 1.68 -6.16 -5.04
N ASN A 149 2.51 -7.18 -4.82
CA ASN A 149 2.34 -8.47 -5.47
C ASN A 149 1.04 -9.17 -5.04
N THR A 150 0.75 -9.17 -3.75
CA THR A 150 -0.42 -9.87 -3.21
C THR A 150 -1.71 -9.25 -3.72
N ILE A 151 -1.84 -7.93 -3.62
CA ILE A 151 -3.05 -7.22 -4.04
C ILE A 151 -3.18 -7.22 -5.58
N GLY A 152 -2.07 -7.03 -6.30
CA GLY A 152 -2.08 -6.92 -7.75
C GLY A 152 -2.26 -8.24 -8.49
N ASN A 153 -1.62 -9.31 -8.01
CA ASN A 153 -1.53 -10.58 -8.74
C ASN A 153 -2.29 -11.73 -8.08
N GLU A 154 -2.53 -11.67 -6.76
CA GLU A 154 -3.12 -12.78 -6.01
C GLU A 154 -4.57 -12.53 -5.58
N TYR A 155 -4.93 -11.30 -5.19
CA TYR A 155 -6.33 -10.96 -4.90
C TYR A 155 -7.32 -11.11 -6.07
N PRO A 156 -6.91 -11.10 -7.36
CA PRO A 156 -7.80 -11.51 -8.45
C PRO A 156 -8.43 -12.89 -8.26
N GLN A 157 -7.72 -13.83 -7.63
CA GLN A 157 -8.28 -15.15 -7.32
C GLN A 157 -9.39 -15.11 -6.25
N LEU A 158 -9.49 -13.99 -5.51
CA LEU A 158 -10.45 -13.73 -4.44
C LEU A 158 -11.53 -12.72 -4.84
N GLY A 159 -11.57 -12.30 -6.11
CA GLY A 159 -12.53 -11.30 -6.62
C GLY A 159 -12.08 -9.84 -6.52
N GLY A 160 -10.81 -9.58 -6.17
CA GLY A 160 -10.26 -8.22 -6.19
C GLY A 160 -9.67 -7.85 -7.55
N ASP A 161 -10.02 -6.70 -8.11
CA ASP A 161 -9.42 -6.21 -9.36
C ASP A 161 -9.03 -4.74 -9.24
N TYR A 162 -7.74 -4.47 -9.01
CA TYR A 162 -7.24 -3.14 -8.68
C TYR A 162 -6.04 -2.75 -9.52
N LYS A 163 -5.94 -1.47 -9.88
CA LYS A 163 -4.69 -0.93 -10.41
C LYS A 163 -3.74 -0.67 -9.25
N VAL A 164 -2.92 -1.66 -8.93
CA VAL A 164 -1.90 -1.55 -7.86
C VAL A 164 -0.59 -1.06 -8.44
N ILE A 165 -0.03 0.01 -7.85
CA ILE A 165 1.27 0.55 -8.21
C ILE A 165 2.18 0.59 -6.98
N HIS A 166 3.48 0.41 -7.21
CA HIS A 166 4.47 0.63 -6.17
C HIS A 166 4.69 2.13 -5.94
N HIS A 167 4.99 2.52 -4.71
CA HIS A 167 5.29 3.92 -4.38
C HIS A 167 6.39 4.52 -5.27
N THR A 168 7.41 3.76 -5.66
CA THR A 168 8.47 4.25 -6.57
C THR A 168 7.96 4.54 -7.98
N GLN A 169 6.92 3.85 -8.46
CA GLN A 169 6.32 4.18 -9.76
C GLN A 169 5.56 5.50 -9.68
N LEU A 170 4.83 5.72 -8.59
CA LEU A 170 4.11 6.98 -8.38
C LEU A 170 5.08 8.15 -8.17
N LEU A 171 6.10 7.98 -7.33
CA LEU A 171 7.11 9.01 -7.09
C LEU A 171 7.85 9.39 -8.36
N GLN A 172 8.25 8.42 -9.20
CA GLN A 172 8.87 8.71 -10.49
C GLN A 172 7.95 9.55 -11.36
N HIS A 173 6.68 9.15 -11.49
CA HIS A 173 5.69 9.90 -12.25
C HIS A 173 5.49 11.34 -11.72
N LEU A 174 5.46 11.54 -10.40
CA LEU A 174 5.35 12.87 -9.79
C LEU A 174 6.59 13.73 -10.00
N VAL A 175 7.78 13.12 -10.07
CA VAL A 175 9.03 13.80 -10.43
C VAL A 175 9.02 14.20 -11.90
N ASP A 176 8.60 13.30 -12.80
CA ASP A 176 8.50 13.57 -14.24
C ASP A 176 7.50 14.71 -14.55
N GLU A 177 6.41 14.79 -13.78
CA GLU A 177 5.43 15.88 -13.86
C GLU A 177 5.90 17.19 -13.20
N GLY A 178 7.06 17.20 -12.55
CA GLY A 178 7.59 18.36 -11.82
C GLY A 178 6.83 18.71 -10.54
N LYS A 179 5.92 17.82 -10.06
CA LYS A 179 5.21 17.98 -8.79
C LYS A 179 6.11 17.69 -7.58
N LEU A 180 7.13 16.87 -7.77
CA LEU A 180 8.20 16.63 -6.80
C LEU A 180 9.55 16.98 -7.42
N ILE A 181 10.30 17.83 -6.74
CA ILE A 181 11.64 18.24 -7.18
C ILE A 181 12.62 17.93 -6.04
N PRO A 182 13.54 16.98 -6.22
CA PRO A 182 14.59 16.73 -5.24
C PRO A 182 15.54 17.94 -5.15
N VAL A 183 15.44 18.71 -4.06
CA VAL A 183 16.22 19.95 -3.87
C VAL A 183 17.36 19.82 -2.86
N THR A 184 17.27 18.88 -1.92
CA THR A 184 18.27 18.70 -0.86
C THR A 184 19.36 17.72 -1.33
N PRO A 185 20.62 18.16 -1.42
CA PRO A 185 21.71 17.25 -1.78
C PRO A 185 21.95 16.19 -0.70
N VAL A 186 22.18 14.96 -1.12
CA VAL A 186 22.58 13.84 -0.26
C VAL A 186 23.93 13.33 -0.73
N GLU A 187 24.98 13.76 -0.05
CA GLU A 187 26.35 13.33 -0.34
C GLU A 187 26.56 11.89 0.14
N GLY A 188 26.73 10.96 -0.81
CA GLY A 188 26.98 9.58 -0.44
C GLY A 188 27.04 8.64 -1.64
N ILE A 189 27.52 7.44 -1.34
CA ILE A 189 27.41 6.29 -2.24
C ILE A 189 26.31 5.40 -1.67
N ILE A 190 25.37 4.99 -2.53
CA ILE A 190 24.29 4.10 -2.16
C ILE A 190 24.34 2.82 -3.01
N THR A 191 24.09 1.69 -2.35
CA THR A 191 23.80 0.42 -3.01
C THR A 191 22.31 0.17 -2.92
N TYR A 192 21.64 0.04 -4.07
CA TYR A 192 20.22 -0.28 -4.13
C TYR A 192 20.02 -1.80 -4.21
N HIS A 193 19.17 -2.33 -3.32
CA HIS A 193 18.76 -3.73 -3.37
C HIS A 193 17.37 -3.84 -4.00
N ASP A 194 17.29 -4.48 -5.17
CA ASP A 194 16.02 -4.80 -5.83
C ASP A 194 15.22 -5.84 -5.04
N PRO A 195 14.06 -5.49 -4.46
CA PRO A 195 13.21 -6.47 -3.80
C PRO A 195 12.71 -7.50 -4.81
N CYS A 196 12.77 -8.80 -4.48
CA CYS A 196 12.32 -9.87 -5.37
C CYS A 196 10.92 -9.63 -5.94
N TYR A 197 9.96 -9.24 -5.10
CA TYR A 197 8.60 -8.97 -5.58
C TYR A 197 8.50 -7.74 -6.46
N LEU A 198 9.34 -6.73 -6.29
CA LEU A 198 9.31 -5.55 -7.15
C LEU A 198 9.93 -5.87 -8.53
N GLY A 199 11.16 -6.38 -8.53
CA GLY A 199 11.91 -6.71 -9.75
C GLY A 199 11.50 -8.05 -10.35
N ARG A 200 11.89 -9.16 -9.72
CA ARG A 200 11.74 -10.51 -10.31
C ARG A 200 10.30 -10.85 -10.68
N HIS A 201 9.33 -10.53 -9.81
CA HIS A 201 7.93 -10.88 -10.02
C HIS A 201 7.15 -9.82 -10.80
N ASN A 202 7.29 -8.53 -10.46
CA ASN A 202 6.50 -7.46 -11.08
C ASN A 202 7.24 -6.67 -12.17
N LYS A 203 8.50 -7.00 -12.44
CA LYS A 203 9.33 -6.41 -13.51
C LYS A 203 9.52 -4.89 -13.40
N ILE A 204 9.48 -4.37 -12.17
CA ILE A 204 9.72 -2.95 -11.88
C ILE A 204 11.16 -2.80 -11.41
N TYR A 205 12.01 -2.21 -12.25
CA TYR A 205 13.45 -2.03 -11.97
C TYR A 205 13.88 -0.56 -12.10
N THR A 206 13.35 0.12 -13.11
CA THR A 206 13.77 1.47 -13.48
C THR A 206 13.32 2.55 -12.50
N PRO A 207 12.04 2.63 -12.06
CA PRO A 207 11.56 3.76 -11.26
C PRO A 207 12.35 4.01 -9.96
N PRO A 208 12.72 3.00 -9.15
CA PRO A 208 13.58 3.24 -7.98
C PRO A 208 14.93 3.87 -8.34
N ARG A 209 15.54 3.46 -9.47
CA ARG A 209 16.88 3.89 -9.89
C ARG A 209 16.88 5.31 -10.43
N GLU A 210 15.86 5.65 -11.22
CA GLU A 210 15.68 7.01 -11.75
C GLU A 210 15.42 8.02 -10.63
N ILE A 211 14.57 7.68 -9.64
CA ILE A 211 14.37 8.52 -8.44
C ILE A 211 15.70 8.76 -7.74
N ILE A 212 16.47 7.71 -7.47
CA ILE A 212 17.76 7.80 -6.76
C ILE A 212 18.75 8.65 -7.56
N ALA A 213 18.84 8.45 -8.88
CA ALA A 213 19.72 9.23 -9.75
C ALA A 213 19.31 10.71 -9.86
N GLY A 214 18.03 11.02 -9.63
CA GLY A 214 17.50 12.38 -9.59
C GLY A 214 17.82 13.15 -8.30
N VAL A 215 18.34 12.49 -7.24
CA VAL A 215 18.72 13.15 -5.99
C VAL A 215 20.09 13.82 -6.14
N PRO A 216 20.21 15.15 -5.94
CA PRO A 216 21.49 15.83 -6.06
C PRO A 216 22.56 15.27 -5.10
N GLY A 217 23.80 15.15 -5.56
CA GLY A 217 24.94 14.70 -4.73
C GLY A 217 25.02 13.18 -4.51
N LEU A 218 23.96 12.42 -4.82
CA LEU A 218 23.93 10.98 -4.59
C LEU A 218 24.59 10.22 -5.74
N ARG A 219 25.46 9.26 -5.43
CA ARG A 219 26.14 8.41 -6.41
C ARG A 219 25.73 6.96 -6.23
N ASN A 220 25.39 6.29 -7.32
CA ASN A 220 25.11 4.85 -7.32
C ASN A 220 26.40 4.05 -7.48
N GLU A 221 26.61 3.05 -6.63
CA GLU A 221 27.53 1.95 -6.93
C GLU A 221 26.74 0.85 -7.66
N GLU A 222 27.16 0.52 -8.89
CA GLU A 222 26.64 -0.61 -9.67
C GLU A 222 27.22 -1.95 -9.20
#